data_AF-A0A1B6HIW3-F1
#
_entry.id   AF-A0A1B6HIW3-F1
#
_cell.length_a   1.000
_cell.length_b   1.000
_cell.length_c   1.000
_cell.angle_alpha   90.00
_cell.angle_beta   90.00
_cell.angle_gamma   90.00
#
_symmetry.space_group_name_H-M   'P 1'
#
loop_
_entity.id
_entity.type
_entity.pdbx_description
1 polymer ?
#
loop_
_entity_poly.entity_id
_entity_poly.type
_entity_poly.pdbx_seq_one_letter_code
_entity_poly.pdbx_strand_id
1 'polypeptide(L)'
;SAENGPRCYCIPGFVGDGTTCTPNAEDDCLMCSPHAWCNRTTSGAVQCTCLDGYHGNGRECTQSEDTVIRTCLLGVCWCPSGFVENGQICVKDESASTSTPDTTVSSNSQETVSCNTINNCHPQAQCVFVEAQEAYECQCNAGFEGDGLQCSQIESCNIINNCHAQAQCIYVGARDAYECQCNAGFEGDGFNCFEIEMSCLDSDICHLYAECVVEEGSEKGICICDEGYQGDGMTCYRTDMCTEDIECGDNAACLWSDDTQRKECDCDPGYVMDYKICIKQGCEECHEDAECVTNPATGLPQCVCRSGLVGDGIE
;
A
#
# COMPACT_ATOMS: atom_id res chain seq x y z
N SER A 1 -8.50 -48.10 27.40
CA SER A 1 -7.65 -47.03 27.95
C SER A 1 -7.79 -45.84 27.04
N ALA A 2 -8.15 -44.69 27.60
CA ALA A 2 -8.25 -43.43 26.86
C ALA A 2 -7.11 -42.50 27.30
N GLU A 3 -7.06 -41.31 26.71
CA GLU A 3 -6.18 -40.18 27.06
C GLU A 3 -4.68 -40.41 26.82
N ASN A 4 -4.25 -40.04 25.60
CA ASN A 4 -2.95 -39.41 25.35
C ASN A 4 -2.99 -38.78 23.93
N GLY A 5 -3.47 -37.54 23.87
CA GLY A 5 -3.45 -36.65 22.70
C GLY A 5 -3.44 -35.21 23.20
N PRO A 6 -2.82 -34.26 22.47
CA PRO A 6 -2.81 -32.86 22.85
C PRO A 6 -4.23 -32.27 22.84
N ARG A 7 -4.37 -31.14 23.53
CA ARG A 7 -5.53 -30.22 23.55
C ARG A 7 -5.05 -28.87 24.04
N CYS A 8 -5.77 -27.80 23.73
CA CYS A 8 -5.67 -26.59 24.54
C CYS A 8 -6.28 -26.83 25.94
N TYR A 9 -5.56 -26.49 27.01
CA TYR A 9 -6.00 -26.61 28.41
C TYR A 9 -6.13 -25.22 29.08
N CYS A 10 -6.88 -25.14 30.17
CA CYS A 10 -6.96 -23.90 30.96
C CYS A 10 -5.64 -23.60 31.69
N ILE A 11 -5.28 -22.31 31.78
CA ILE A 11 -4.15 -21.85 32.59
C ILE A 11 -4.30 -22.24 34.08
N PRO A 12 -3.20 -22.44 34.83
CA PRO A 12 -3.25 -22.68 36.27
C PRO A 12 -4.04 -21.57 37.00
N GLY A 13 -4.95 -21.99 37.89
CA GLY A 13 -5.93 -21.10 38.53
C GLY A 13 -7.28 -21.00 37.80
N PHE A 14 -7.45 -21.66 36.65
CA PHE A 14 -8.71 -21.77 35.91
C PHE A 14 -9.08 -23.25 35.70
N VAL A 15 -10.39 -23.54 35.60
CA VAL A 15 -10.96 -24.87 35.42
C VAL A 15 -12.04 -24.86 34.32
N GLY A 16 -12.07 -25.91 33.52
CA GLY A 16 -12.91 -26.02 32.33
C GLY A 16 -12.66 -27.33 31.59
N ASP A 17 -13.24 -27.46 30.40
CA ASP A 17 -13.13 -28.63 29.51
C ASP A 17 -12.06 -28.50 28.41
N GLY A 18 -11.44 -27.31 28.29
CA GLY A 18 -10.49 -26.96 27.24
C GLY A 18 -11.03 -25.94 26.23
N THR A 19 -12.36 -25.72 26.18
CA THR A 19 -13.00 -24.67 25.36
C THR A 19 -13.57 -23.55 26.23
N THR A 20 -14.16 -23.91 27.38
CA THR A 20 -14.78 -22.96 28.32
C THR A 20 -14.02 -22.94 29.65
N CYS A 21 -12.99 -22.09 29.73
CA CYS A 21 -12.19 -21.92 30.94
C CYS A 21 -12.80 -20.88 31.90
N THR A 22 -13.19 -21.32 33.09
CA THR A 22 -13.73 -20.47 34.18
C THR A 22 -12.70 -20.28 35.29
N PRO A 23 -12.68 -19.16 36.02
CA PRO A 23 -11.73 -18.96 37.11
C PRO A 23 -12.00 -19.95 38.26
N ASN A 24 -10.98 -20.62 38.77
CA ASN A 24 -11.14 -21.59 39.86
C ASN A 24 -11.38 -20.84 41.18
N ALA A 25 -12.64 -20.82 41.62
CA ALA A 25 -13.10 -20.07 42.80
C ALA A 25 -12.47 -20.51 44.15
N GLU A 26 -11.68 -21.59 44.16
CA GLU A 26 -10.96 -22.09 45.34
C GLU A 26 -9.44 -21.81 45.35
N ASP A 27 -8.88 -21.11 44.34
CA ASP A 27 -7.42 -20.87 44.25
C ASP A 27 -7.02 -19.38 44.42
N ASP A 28 -5.92 -19.15 45.14
CA ASP A 28 -5.44 -17.81 45.55
C ASP A 28 -4.80 -17.02 44.40
N CYS A 29 -4.58 -17.62 43.22
CA CYS A 29 -3.95 -16.95 42.07
C CYS A 29 -4.85 -15.95 41.32
N LEU A 30 -6.17 -15.93 41.60
CA LEU A 30 -7.16 -15.04 40.97
C LEU A 30 -6.88 -13.52 41.08
N MET A 31 -5.87 -13.15 41.87
CA MET A 31 -5.48 -11.77 42.16
C MET A 31 -4.14 -11.36 41.52
N CYS A 32 -3.57 -12.17 40.62
CA CYS A 32 -2.45 -11.83 39.76
C CYS A 32 -2.93 -11.29 38.40
N SER A 33 -2.07 -10.57 37.67
CA SER A 33 -2.33 -10.14 36.29
C SER A 33 -2.37 -11.34 35.35
N PRO A 34 -3.18 -11.32 34.27
CA PRO A 34 -3.04 -12.29 33.17
C PRO A 34 -1.65 -12.23 32.51
N HIS A 35 -0.89 -11.13 32.69
CA HIS A 35 0.50 -10.99 32.23
C HIS A 35 1.51 -11.14 33.38
N ALA A 36 1.24 -12.04 34.33
CA ALA A 36 2.13 -12.36 35.45
C ALA A 36 2.18 -13.87 35.78
N TRP A 37 3.35 -14.35 36.18
CA TRP A 37 3.48 -15.65 36.84
C TRP A 37 2.94 -15.58 38.28
N CYS A 38 1.99 -16.46 38.61
CA CYS A 38 1.63 -16.76 40.00
C CYS A 38 2.57 -17.84 40.56
N ASN A 39 3.26 -17.56 41.66
CA ASN A 39 4.11 -18.52 42.37
C ASN A 39 3.78 -18.53 43.87
N ARG A 40 3.72 -19.71 44.49
CA ARG A 40 3.54 -19.83 45.95
C ARG A 40 4.91 -19.86 46.64
N THR A 41 5.12 -18.93 47.55
CA THR A 41 6.33 -18.85 48.39
C THR A 41 6.39 -20.00 49.41
N THR A 42 7.54 -20.23 50.04
CA THR A 42 7.73 -21.30 51.04
C THR A 42 6.92 -21.13 52.33
N SER A 43 6.32 -19.96 52.55
CA SER A 43 5.33 -19.70 53.61
C SER A 43 3.88 -19.90 53.17
N GLY A 44 3.64 -20.33 51.92
CA GLY A 44 2.32 -20.56 51.33
C GLY A 44 1.68 -19.34 50.67
N ALA A 45 2.24 -18.14 50.87
CA ALA A 45 1.70 -16.90 50.31
C ALA A 45 1.95 -16.79 48.79
N VAL A 46 0.93 -16.32 48.06
CA VAL A 46 1.01 -16.04 46.61
C VAL A 46 1.86 -14.79 46.34
N GLN A 47 2.84 -14.95 45.45
CA GLN A 47 3.63 -13.89 44.85
C GLN A 47 3.33 -13.86 43.35
N CYS A 48 2.89 -12.70 42.86
CA CYS A 48 2.72 -12.45 41.44
C CYS A 48 3.96 -11.70 40.91
N THR A 49 4.49 -12.10 39.75
CA THR A 49 5.62 -11.42 39.09
C THR A 49 5.26 -11.20 37.62
N CYS A 50 5.34 -9.95 37.13
CA CYS A 50 5.05 -9.66 35.71
C CYS A 50 5.96 -10.47 34.77
N LEU A 51 5.43 -10.84 33.60
CA LEU A 51 6.19 -11.48 32.53
C LEU A 51 7.20 -10.50 31.92
N ASP A 52 8.28 -11.03 31.32
CA ASP A 52 9.32 -10.20 30.68
C ASP A 52 8.73 -9.27 29.60
N GLY A 53 9.15 -8.01 29.63
CA GLY A 53 8.59 -6.92 28.79
C GLY A 53 7.39 -6.19 29.41
N TYR A 54 6.79 -6.71 30.48
CA TYR A 54 5.75 -6.06 31.26
C TYR A 54 6.29 -5.55 32.60
N HIS A 55 5.91 -4.33 32.96
CA HIS A 55 6.28 -3.70 34.24
C HIS A 55 5.01 -3.46 35.08
N GLY A 56 5.13 -3.52 36.40
CA GLY A 56 4.00 -3.38 37.30
C GLY A 56 4.20 -4.06 38.65
N ASN A 57 3.09 -4.37 39.32
CA ASN A 57 3.07 -4.92 40.68
C ASN A 57 2.76 -6.43 40.73
N GLY A 58 2.72 -7.10 39.57
CA GLY A 58 2.34 -8.51 39.42
C GLY A 58 0.83 -8.76 39.41
N ARG A 59 0.01 -7.85 39.93
CA ARG A 59 -1.46 -7.89 39.87
C ARG A 59 -1.99 -7.06 38.71
N GLU A 60 -1.33 -5.95 38.46
CA GLU A 60 -1.42 -5.11 37.27
C GLU A 60 -0.02 -5.10 36.63
N CYS A 61 0.04 -5.42 35.34
CA CYS A 61 1.28 -5.52 34.55
C CYS A 61 0.99 -4.92 33.18
N THR A 62 1.77 -3.92 32.78
CA THR A 62 1.61 -3.15 31.54
C THR A 62 2.86 -3.27 30.68
N GLN A 63 2.69 -3.46 29.38
CA GLN A 63 3.78 -3.44 28.41
C GLN A 63 4.46 -2.06 28.42
N SER A 64 5.80 -2.02 28.35
CA SER A 64 6.58 -0.77 28.39
C SER A 64 7.18 -0.44 27.03
N GLU A 65 6.93 0.78 26.54
CA GLU A 65 7.41 1.28 25.25
C GLU A 65 8.92 1.60 25.24
N ASP A 66 9.52 1.85 26.41
CA ASP A 66 10.93 2.25 26.55
C ASP A 66 11.91 1.08 26.79
N THR A 67 11.42 -0.16 26.94
CA THR A 67 12.26 -1.35 27.18
C THR A 67 11.96 -2.48 26.20
N VAL A 68 12.92 -2.82 25.35
CA VAL A 68 12.76 -3.86 24.32
C VAL A 68 13.54 -5.12 24.70
N ILE A 69 12.95 -6.30 24.45
CA ILE A 69 13.62 -7.59 24.66
C ILE A 69 14.76 -7.72 23.62
N ARG A 70 15.94 -8.13 24.07
CA ARG A 70 17.13 -8.22 23.22
C ARG A 70 16.99 -9.34 22.18
N THR A 71 17.13 -9.02 20.90
CA THR A 71 17.07 -10.01 19.81
C THR A 71 18.29 -10.93 19.87
N CYS A 72 18.10 -12.25 19.78
CA CYS A 72 19.16 -13.25 19.82
C CYS A 72 19.08 -14.18 18.61
N LEU A 73 20.20 -14.40 17.92
CA LEU A 73 20.34 -15.35 16.81
C LEU A 73 21.64 -16.13 16.97
N LEU A 74 21.56 -17.47 16.92
CA LEU A 74 22.71 -18.38 17.03
C LEU A 74 23.63 -18.13 18.25
N GLY A 75 23.07 -17.65 19.37
CA GLY A 75 23.80 -17.38 20.61
C GLY A 75 24.48 -16.01 20.69
N VAL A 76 24.37 -15.18 19.65
CA VAL A 76 24.75 -13.75 19.69
C VAL A 76 23.49 -12.91 19.73
N CYS A 77 23.49 -11.87 20.57
CA CYS A 77 22.32 -11.01 20.77
C CYS A 77 22.67 -9.53 20.59
N TRP A 78 21.70 -8.70 20.19
CA TRP A 78 21.89 -7.26 19.95
C TRP A 78 20.64 -6.46 20.31
N CYS A 79 20.83 -5.14 20.44
CA CYS A 79 19.74 -4.19 20.64
C CYS A 79 19.35 -3.48 19.33
N PRO A 80 18.10 -3.03 19.18
CA PRO A 80 17.69 -2.20 18.05
C PRO A 80 18.47 -0.88 18.00
N SER A 81 18.59 -0.29 16.82
CA SER A 81 19.19 1.04 16.63
C SER A 81 18.53 2.09 17.54
N GLY A 82 19.35 2.82 18.30
CA GLY A 82 18.85 3.78 19.31
C GLY A 82 18.60 3.17 20.70
N PHE A 83 19.01 1.92 20.95
CA PHE A 83 18.98 1.28 22.27
C PHE A 83 20.34 0.67 22.62
N VAL A 84 20.76 0.85 23.88
CA VAL A 84 21.96 0.24 24.49
C VAL A 84 21.59 -0.96 25.37
N GLU A 85 22.55 -1.87 25.55
CA GLU A 85 22.39 -3.11 26.31
C GLU A 85 22.45 -2.86 27.83
N ASN A 86 21.44 -3.34 28.56
CA ASN A 86 21.40 -3.33 30.02
C ASN A 86 20.97 -4.71 30.55
N GLY A 87 21.91 -5.66 30.52
CA GLY A 87 21.66 -7.06 30.88
C GLY A 87 20.95 -7.83 29.77
N GLN A 88 19.78 -8.40 30.05
CA GLN A 88 18.98 -9.17 29.07
C GLN A 88 18.03 -8.29 28.24
N ILE A 89 17.95 -6.99 28.51
CA ILE A 89 17.06 -6.03 27.84
C ILE A 89 17.82 -4.86 27.24
N CYS A 90 17.13 -4.13 26.37
CA CYS A 90 17.63 -2.96 25.65
C CYS A 90 16.89 -1.70 26.11
N VAL A 91 17.65 -0.64 26.40
CA VAL A 91 17.14 0.65 26.91
C VAL A 91 17.59 1.80 26.01
N LYS A 92 16.74 2.81 25.84
CA LYS A 92 16.88 3.88 24.83
C LYS A 92 18.13 4.76 25.06
N ASP A 93 18.77 5.17 23.97
CA ASP A 93 19.96 6.03 23.96
C ASP A 93 19.58 7.50 23.67
N GLU A 94 20.03 8.43 24.52
CA GLU A 94 19.76 9.88 24.39
C GLU A 94 20.91 10.67 23.71
N SER A 95 21.94 10.02 23.18
CA SER A 95 23.25 10.66 22.91
C SER A 95 23.70 10.80 21.43
N ALA A 96 22.80 11.13 20.50
CA ALA A 96 23.15 11.34 19.06
C ALA A 96 22.61 12.64 18.45
N SER A 97 23.49 13.56 18.02
CA SER A 97 23.11 14.80 17.27
C SER A 97 24.19 15.40 16.34
N THR A 98 23.77 15.70 15.10
CA THR A 98 24.22 16.77 14.16
C THR A 98 25.71 16.95 13.73
N SER A 99 25.97 17.02 12.41
CA SER A 99 27.06 17.85 11.80
C SER A 99 26.95 18.06 10.26
N THR A 100 27.54 19.17 9.75
CA THR A 100 27.58 19.75 8.37
C THR A 100 28.84 20.65 8.23
N PRO A 101 29.18 21.41 7.13
CA PRO A 101 28.57 21.68 5.80
C PRO A 101 29.52 21.24 4.62
N ASP A 102 29.90 21.92 3.51
CA ASP A 102 29.80 23.31 2.96
C ASP A 102 30.03 23.39 1.40
N THR A 103 30.37 24.57 0.84
CA THR A 103 29.99 25.07 -0.51
C THR A 103 31.14 25.78 -1.29
N THR A 104 30.83 26.43 -2.45
CA THR A 104 31.56 27.51 -3.20
C THR A 104 32.66 27.10 -4.22
N VAL A 105 33.05 27.81 -5.32
CA VAL A 105 32.56 28.99 -6.13
C VAL A 105 33.41 29.14 -7.46
N SER A 106 32.95 29.90 -8.49
CA SER A 106 33.73 30.90 -9.32
C SER A 106 33.66 30.90 -10.89
N SER A 107 32.95 31.90 -11.45
CA SER A 107 33.41 32.98 -12.38
C SER A 107 33.75 32.81 -13.91
N ASN A 108 32.99 33.55 -14.75
CA ASN A 108 33.42 34.67 -15.65
C ASN A 108 33.39 34.58 -17.21
N SER A 109 32.81 35.64 -17.81
CA SER A 109 33.11 36.34 -19.09
C SER A 109 32.57 35.88 -20.46
N GLN A 110 31.53 36.59 -20.96
CA GLN A 110 31.55 37.33 -22.24
C GLN A 110 30.37 38.32 -22.34
N GLU A 111 30.59 39.56 -22.77
CA GLU A 111 29.52 40.58 -22.90
C GLU A 111 28.68 40.37 -24.17
N THR A 112 27.54 39.71 -24.04
CA THR A 112 26.39 39.88 -24.96
C THR A 112 25.57 41.09 -24.52
N VAL A 113 24.98 41.83 -25.48
CA VAL A 113 24.13 42.98 -25.14
C VAL A 113 22.80 42.47 -24.59
N SER A 114 22.65 42.59 -23.27
CA SER A 114 21.64 41.90 -22.48
C SER A 114 20.21 42.45 -22.68
N CYS A 115 19.21 41.56 -22.63
CA CYS A 115 17.83 41.87 -23.01
C CYS A 115 17.17 42.97 -22.16
N ASN A 116 17.65 43.18 -20.93
CA ASN A 116 17.15 44.21 -20.00
C ASN A 116 17.35 45.65 -20.53
N THR A 117 18.26 45.83 -21.49
CA THR A 117 18.68 47.14 -22.01
C THR A 117 18.05 47.43 -23.37
N ILE A 118 17.79 46.40 -24.17
CA ILE A 118 17.30 46.54 -25.56
C ILE A 118 15.91 45.93 -25.81
N ASN A 119 15.35 45.20 -24.84
CA ASN A 119 14.01 44.58 -24.88
C ASN A 119 13.70 43.85 -26.20
N ASN A 120 14.61 42.96 -26.61
CA ASN A 120 14.64 42.28 -27.91
C ASN A 120 14.09 40.84 -27.89
N CYS A 121 13.51 40.39 -26.78
CA CYS A 121 12.97 39.04 -26.66
C CYS A 121 11.76 38.81 -27.57
N HIS A 122 11.51 37.55 -27.90
CA HIS A 122 10.33 37.10 -28.62
C HIS A 122 9.04 37.50 -27.86
N PRO A 123 7.90 37.77 -28.53
CA PRO A 123 6.63 38.06 -27.84
C PRO A 123 6.12 36.93 -26.93
N GLN A 124 6.62 35.70 -27.12
CA GLN A 124 6.40 34.55 -26.23
C GLN A 124 7.64 34.22 -25.38
N ALA A 125 8.37 35.25 -24.95
CA ALA A 125 9.50 35.15 -24.03
C ALA A 125 9.54 36.30 -23.03
N GLN A 126 10.16 36.04 -21.89
CA GLN A 126 10.43 36.99 -20.83
C GLN A 126 11.94 37.22 -20.70
N CYS A 127 12.35 38.46 -20.44
CA CYS A 127 13.75 38.79 -20.12
C CYS A 127 13.99 38.53 -18.63
N VAL A 128 14.82 37.52 -18.31
CA VAL A 128 15.07 37.05 -16.94
C VAL A 128 16.55 37.13 -16.60
N PHE A 129 16.87 37.40 -15.33
CA PHE A 129 18.25 37.35 -14.84
C PHE A 129 18.63 35.91 -14.51
N VAL A 130 19.70 35.39 -15.12
CA VAL A 130 20.16 34.01 -14.94
C VAL A 130 21.40 34.02 -14.04
N GLU A 131 21.23 33.65 -12.78
CA GLU A 131 22.29 33.71 -11.76
C GLU A 131 23.55 32.90 -12.14
N ALA A 132 23.40 31.80 -12.89
CA ALA A 132 24.50 30.96 -13.34
C ALA A 132 25.42 31.63 -14.40
N GLN A 133 24.94 32.67 -15.09
CA GLN A 133 25.65 33.42 -16.13
C GLN A 133 25.90 34.89 -15.75
N GLU A 134 25.36 35.36 -14.63
CA GLU A 134 25.39 36.76 -14.17
C GLU A 134 24.83 37.78 -15.19
N ALA A 135 23.95 37.33 -16.10
CA ALA A 135 23.41 38.10 -17.23
C ALA A 135 21.88 38.04 -17.29
N TYR A 136 21.23 38.97 -18.02
CA TYR A 136 19.83 38.78 -18.43
C TYR A 136 19.75 38.16 -19.82
N GLU A 137 19.00 37.08 -19.94
CA GLU A 137 18.74 36.35 -21.17
C GLU A 137 17.23 36.25 -21.43
N CYS A 138 16.86 36.04 -22.69
CA CYS A 138 15.47 35.82 -23.05
C CYS A 138 15.12 34.35 -22.80
N GLN A 139 14.11 34.07 -21.99
CA GLN A 139 13.59 32.73 -21.74
C GLN A 139 12.19 32.63 -22.34
N CYS A 140 11.93 31.62 -23.17
CA CYS A 140 10.59 31.36 -23.70
C CYS A 140 9.58 31.10 -22.57
N ASN A 141 8.33 31.52 -22.78
CA ASN A 141 7.23 31.31 -21.84
C ASN A 141 6.93 29.80 -21.69
N ALA A 142 6.26 29.41 -20.60
CA ALA A 142 5.79 28.03 -20.45
C ALA A 142 4.93 27.60 -21.65
N GLY A 143 5.19 26.41 -22.19
CA GLY A 143 4.59 25.94 -23.45
C GLY A 143 5.33 26.38 -24.72
N PHE A 144 6.47 27.08 -24.62
CA PHE A 144 7.28 27.51 -25.76
C PHE A 144 8.78 27.19 -25.58
N GLU A 145 9.46 26.79 -26.66
CA GLU A 145 10.89 26.47 -26.71
C GLU A 145 11.63 27.29 -27.77
N GLY A 146 12.95 27.44 -27.61
CA GLY A 146 13.81 28.19 -28.51
C GLY A 146 14.92 28.92 -27.77
N ASP A 147 15.51 29.94 -28.41
CA ASP A 147 16.61 30.77 -27.87
C ASP A 147 16.10 32.05 -27.17
N GLY A 148 14.78 32.18 -26.99
CA GLY A 148 14.15 33.37 -26.40
C GLY A 148 14.07 34.58 -27.33
N LEU A 149 14.80 34.60 -28.45
CA LEU A 149 14.67 35.57 -29.54
C LEU A 149 13.71 35.05 -30.62
N GLN A 150 13.68 33.73 -30.80
CA GLN A 150 12.65 32.95 -31.47
C GLN A 150 12.12 31.92 -30.47
N CYS A 151 10.79 31.77 -30.38
CA CYS A 151 10.18 30.68 -29.62
C CYS A 151 9.05 30.03 -30.43
N SER A 152 9.16 28.72 -30.68
CA SER A 152 8.10 27.86 -31.19
C SER A 152 7.25 27.32 -30.04
N GLN A 153 6.00 26.96 -30.31
CA GLN A 153 5.16 26.25 -29.34
C GLN A 153 5.69 24.82 -29.14
N ILE A 154 5.71 24.34 -27.90
CA ILE A 154 6.17 23.00 -27.57
C ILE A 154 5.03 22.01 -27.86
N GLU A 155 5.24 21.14 -28.85
CA GLU A 155 4.32 20.04 -29.20
C GLU A 155 4.35 18.90 -28.16
N SER A 156 5.33 18.90 -27.24
CA SER A 156 5.44 17.93 -26.15
C SER A 156 4.50 18.26 -24.97
N CYS A 157 3.75 17.27 -24.50
CA CYS A 157 2.84 17.43 -23.37
C CYS A 157 3.51 17.34 -21.99
N ASN A 158 4.81 17.02 -21.90
CA ASN A 158 5.54 16.81 -20.64
C ASN A 158 5.86 18.11 -19.87
N ILE A 159 4.92 19.05 -19.89
CA ILE A 159 4.95 20.38 -19.26
C ILE A 159 3.58 20.62 -18.64
N ILE A 160 3.57 21.10 -17.40
CA ILE A 160 2.35 21.29 -16.61
C ILE A 160 1.34 22.16 -17.38
N ASN A 161 0.13 21.63 -17.56
CA ASN A 161 -1.01 22.28 -18.23
C ASN A 161 -0.80 22.66 -19.70
N ASN A 162 0.05 21.94 -20.46
CA ASN A 162 0.22 22.20 -21.91
C ASN A 162 -0.90 21.61 -22.79
N CYS A 163 -1.68 20.61 -22.31
CA CYS A 163 -2.80 20.02 -23.04
C CYS A 163 -4.13 20.77 -22.84
N HIS A 164 -5.12 20.46 -23.69
CA HIS A 164 -6.50 20.90 -23.51
C HIS A 164 -7.07 20.46 -22.15
N ALA A 165 -8.04 21.21 -21.63
CA ALA A 165 -8.73 20.86 -20.38
C ALA A 165 -9.56 19.55 -20.45
N GLN A 166 -9.76 19.02 -21.67
CA GLN A 166 -10.36 17.71 -21.94
C GLN A 166 -9.38 16.77 -22.67
N ALA A 167 -8.11 16.82 -22.28
CA ALA A 167 -7.06 15.95 -22.76
C ALA A 167 -6.11 15.53 -21.63
N GLN A 168 -5.47 14.39 -21.82
CA GLN A 168 -4.42 13.85 -20.96
C GLN A 168 -3.08 13.82 -21.70
N CYS A 169 -1.98 13.97 -20.97
CA CYS A 169 -0.64 13.78 -21.52
C CYS A 169 -0.25 12.31 -21.50
N ILE A 170 0.03 11.73 -22.67
CA ILE A 170 0.44 10.32 -22.82
C ILE A 170 1.85 10.20 -23.39
N TYR A 171 2.54 9.11 -23.06
CA TYR A 171 3.84 8.78 -23.64
C TYR A 171 3.67 7.81 -24.82
N VAL A 172 3.98 8.27 -26.03
CA VAL A 172 3.84 7.53 -27.28
C VAL A 172 5.17 6.86 -27.62
N GLY A 173 5.41 5.69 -27.03
CA GLY A 173 6.67 4.94 -27.17
C GLY A 173 7.06 4.54 -28.60
N ALA A 174 6.14 4.60 -29.57
CA ALA A 174 6.43 4.42 -31.00
C ALA A 174 7.14 5.64 -31.64
N ARG A 175 7.15 6.80 -30.96
CA ARG A 175 7.77 8.06 -31.40
C ARG A 175 8.79 8.61 -30.40
N ASP A 176 8.95 7.97 -29.24
CA ASP A 176 9.79 8.43 -28.11
C ASP A 176 9.40 9.85 -27.65
N ALA A 177 8.09 10.13 -27.63
CA ALA A 177 7.52 11.46 -27.47
C ALA A 177 6.35 11.48 -26.48
N TYR A 178 6.04 12.66 -25.95
CA TYR A 178 4.91 12.92 -25.06
C TYR A 178 3.86 13.73 -25.82
N GLU A 179 2.68 13.16 -26.06
CA GLU A 179 1.62 13.76 -26.88
C GLU A 179 0.34 13.96 -26.09
N CYS A 180 -0.40 15.04 -26.36
CA CYS A 180 -1.73 15.23 -25.78
C CYS A 180 -2.75 14.33 -26.51
N GLN A 181 -3.54 13.59 -25.74
CA GLN A 181 -4.65 12.78 -26.25
C GLN A 181 -5.96 13.30 -25.64
N CYS A 182 -6.96 13.57 -26.48
CA CYS A 182 -8.30 13.94 -26.00
C CYS A 182 -8.91 12.82 -25.13
N ASN A 183 -9.67 13.22 -24.11
CA ASN A 183 -10.36 12.29 -23.21
C ASN A 183 -11.47 11.53 -23.96
N ALA A 184 -11.91 10.39 -23.42
CA ALA A 184 -13.04 9.64 -23.97
C ALA A 184 -14.29 10.55 -24.13
N GLY A 185 -14.95 10.46 -25.28
CA GLY A 185 -16.05 11.36 -25.68
C GLY A 185 -15.62 12.68 -26.34
N PHE A 186 -14.32 12.94 -26.48
CA PHE A 186 -13.78 14.14 -27.15
C PHE A 186 -12.83 13.79 -28.31
N GLU A 187 -12.87 14.58 -29.38
CA GLU A 187 -11.96 14.47 -30.53
C GLU A 187 -11.18 15.77 -30.80
N GLY A 188 -10.03 15.67 -31.47
CA GLY A 188 -9.18 16.80 -31.81
C GLY A 188 -7.70 16.47 -31.85
N ASP A 189 -6.85 17.48 -31.63
CA ASP A 189 -5.38 17.38 -31.67
C ASP A 189 -4.73 17.28 -30.27
N GLY A 190 -5.54 17.16 -29.21
CA GLY A 190 -5.08 17.12 -27.81
C GLY A 190 -4.79 18.49 -27.18
N PHE A 191 -4.54 19.52 -27.99
CA PHE A 191 -4.41 20.92 -27.57
C PHE A 191 -5.76 21.66 -27.69
N ASN A 192 -6.60 21.21 -28.63
CA ASN A 192 -7.98 21.56 -28.86
C ASN A 192 -8.76 20.25 -28.90
N CYS A 193 -9.73 20.07 -28.00
CA CYS A 193 -10.63 18.90 -28.02
C CYS A 193 -12.09 19.34 -27.91
N PHE A 194 -12.93 18.80 -28.77
CA PHE A 194 -14.35 19.10 -28.91
C PHE A 194 -15.18 17.87 -28.51
N GLU A 195 -16.40 18.06 -27.98
CA GLU A 195 -17.31 16.93 -27.76
C GLU A 195 -17.57 16.23 -29.10
N ILE A 196 -17.45 14.90 -29.12
CA ILE A 196 -17.83 14.10 -30.30
C ILE A 196 -19.36 14.23 -30.44
N GLU A 197 -19.84 14.85 -31.52
CA GLU A 197 -21.26 14.83 -31.90
C GLU A 197 -21.61 13.45 -32.47
N MET A 198 -21.64 12.46 -31.57
CA MET A 198 -21.90 11.06 -31.87
C MET A 198 -23.25 10.91 -32.57
N SER A 199 -23.26 10.30 -33.76
CA SER A 199 -24.47 9.89 -34.45
C SER A 199 -24.30 8.45 -34.96
N CYS A 200 -25.35 7.64 -34.87
CA CYS A 200 -25.31 6.24 -35.32
C CYS A 200 -25.32 6.08 -36.86
N LEU A 201 -24.89 7.10 -37.60
CA LEU A 201 -24.59 7.03 -39.03
C LEU A 201 -23.16 6.57 -39.30
N ASP A 202 -22.22 6.88 -38.40
CA ASP A 202 -20.86 6.36 -38.40
C ASP A 202 -20.75 5.29 -37.31
N SER A 203 -20.90 4.02 -37.71
CA SER A 203 -20.96 2.85 -36.81
C SER A 203 -19.67 2.61 -36.02
N ASP A 204 -18.55 3.11 -36.51
CA ASP A 204 -17.20 2.74 -36.08
C ASP A 204 -16.75 3.53 -34.83
N ILE A 205 -17.67 4.31 -34.21
CA ILE A 205 -17.44 5.11 -33.01
C ILE A 205 -17.55 4.28 -31.71
N CYS A 206 -18.43 3.26 -31.69
CA CYS A 206 -18.64 2.42 -30.50
C CYS A 206 -17.62 1.28 -30.40
N HIS A 207 -17.55 0.65 -29.23
CA HIS A 207 -16.74 -0.57 -29.06
C HIS A 207 -17.23 -1.71 -29.99
N LEU A 208 -16.34 -2.64 -30.33
CA LEU A 208 -16.67 -3.85 -31.12
C LEU A 208 -17.73 -4.76 -30.45
N TYR A 209 -18.02 -4.53 -29.17
CA TYR A 209 -19.02 -5.24 -28.37
C TYR A 209 -20.03 -4.25 -27.77
N ALA A 210 -20.52 -3.32 -28.59
CA ALA A 210 -21.52 -2.32 -28.23
C ALA A 210 -22.40 -1.93 -29.44
N GLU A 211 -23.68 -1.68 -29.18
CA GLU A 211 -24.62 -1.13 -30.16
C GLU A 211 -24.76 0.39 -29.97
N CYS A 212 -24.76 1.14 -31.09
CA CYS A 212 -25.11 2.56 -31.09
C CYS A 212 -26.63 2.71 -31.14
N VAL A 213 -27.22 3.32 -30.11
CA VAL A 213 -28.66 3.67 -30.07
C VAL A 213 -28.84 5.17 -29.98
N VAL A 214 -29.90 5.71 -30.58
CA VAL A 214 -30.23 7.15 -30.49
C VAL A 214 -31.05 7.39 -29.22
N GLU A 215 -30.67 8.39 -28.43
CA GLU A 215 -31.37 8.75 -27.19
C GLU A 215 -32.79 9.31 -27.50
N GLU A 216 -33.83 8.87 -26.76
CA GLU A 216 -35.21 9.26 -27.04
C GLU A 216 -35.43 10.79 -26.91
N GLY A 217 -35.61 11.45 -28.06
CA GLY A 217 -35.80 12.90 -28.15
C GLY A 217 -34.55 13.70 -28.49
N SER A 218 -33.43 13.03 -28.76
CA SER A 218 -32.15 13.59 -29.19
C SER A 218 -31.84 13.24 -30.65
N GLU A 219 -30.87 13.94 -31.26
CA GLU A 219 -30.17 13.49 -32.47
C GLU A 219 -28.82 12.83 -32.13
N LYS A 220 -28.41 12.85 -30.85
CA LYS A 220 -27.17 12.18 -30.37
C LYS A 220 -27.37 10.66 -30.25
N GLY A 221 -26.38 9.92 -30.72
CA GLY A 221 -26.18 8.51 -30.40
C GLY A 221 -25.51 8.33 -29.03
N ILE A 222 -25.73 7.17 -28.43
CA ILE A 222 -25.01 6.65 -27.27
C ILE A 222 -24.64 5.19 -27.55
N CYS A 223 -23.48 4.75 -27.09
CA CYS A 223 -23.04 3.37 -27.20
C CYS A 223 -23.47 2.58 -25.94
N ILE A 224 -24.01 1.38 -26.13
CA ILE A 224 -24.40 0.48 -25.03
C ILE A 224 -23.74 -0.88 -25.26
N CYS A 225 -23.02 -1.40 -24.26
CA CYS A 225 -22.34 -2.69 -24.37
C CYS A 225 -23.32 -3.86 -24.61
N ASP A 226 -22.88 -4.84 -25.40
CA ASP A 226 -23.65 -6.05 -25.74
C ASP A 226 -23.98 -6.92 -24.51
N GLU A 227 -24.95 -7.84 -24.64
CA GLU A 227 -25.27 -8.81 -23.58
C GLU A 227 -24.03 -9.66 -23.20
N GLY A 228 -23.63 -9.58 -21.93
CA GLY A 228 -22.42 -10.22 -21.42
C GLY A 228 -21.17 -9.34 -21.45
N TYR A 229 -21.28 -8.06 -21.82
CA TYR A 229 -20.24 -7.04 -21.70
C TYR A 229 -20.70 -5.87 -20.83
N GLN A 230 -19.75 -5.18 -20.20
CA GLN A 230 -19.99 -3.94 -19.44
C GLN A 230 -18.87 -2.92 -19.67
N GLY A 231 -19.14 -1.65 -19.38
CA GLY A 231 -18.23 -0.54 -19.65
C GLY A 231 -19.01 0.75 -19.96
N ASP A 232 -18.39 1.65 -20.72
CA ASP A 232 -18.96 2.96 -21.09
C ASP A 232 -19.51 3.02 -22.53
N GLY A 233 -19.55 1.88 -23.23
CA GLY A 233 -19.97 1.78 -24.64
C GLY A 233 -18.86 2.06 -25.65
N MET A 234 -17.85 2.84 -25.28
CA MET A 234 -16.64 3.11 -26.09
C MET A 234 -15.56 2.07 -25.81
N THR A 235 -15.51 1.59 -24.56
CA THR A 235 -14.73 0.46 -24.07
C THR A 235 -15.71 -0.52 -23.39
N CYS A 236 -15.85 -1.72 -23.95
CA CYS A 236 -16.70 -2.77 -23.38
C CYS A 236 -15.92 -4.07 -23.18
N TYR A 237 -15.80 -4.51 -21.93
CA TYR A 237 -15.10 -5.72 -21.52
C TYR A 237 -16.10 -6.78 -21.05
N ARG A 238 -15.74 -8.06 -21.16
CA ARG A 238 -16.69 -9.16 -20.92
C ARG A 238 -16.93 -9.35 -19.41
N THR A 239 -18.19 -9.43 -19.00
CA THR A 239 -18.63 -9.44 -17.59
C THR A 239 -18.26 -10.73 -16.83
N ASP A 240 -17.81 -11.76 -17.54
CA ASP A 240 -17.29 -13.01 -16.98
C ASP A 240 -15.78 -12.94 -16.64
N MET A 241 -15.06 -11.93 -17.17
CA MET A 241 -13.64 -11.68 -16.91
C MET A 241 -13.41 -10.82 -15.66
N CYS A 242 -12.24 -10.99 -15.04
CA CYS A 242 -11.86 -10.27 -13.83
C CYS A 242 -11.52 -8.80 -14.10
N THR A 243 -12.24 -7.90 -13.43
CA THR A 243 -12.17 -6.44 -13.67
C THR A 243 -12.01 -5.61 -12.40
N GLU A 244 -12.37 -6.16 -11.23
CA GLU A 244 -11.99 -5.68 -9.90
C GLU A 244 -11.76 -6.91 -9.01
N ASP A 245 -10.72 -6.91 -8.16
CA ASP A 245 -10.40 -8.06 -7.28
C ASP A 245 -11.34 -8.19 -6.06
N ILE A 246 -12.24 -7.22 -5.85
CA ILE A 246 -13.10 -7.08 -4.67
C ILE A 246 -14.01 -8.30 -4.43
N GLU A 247 -14.32 -9.09 -5.46
CA GLU A 247 -15.10 -10.31 -5.33
C GLU A 247 -14.37 -11.49 -4.67
N CYS A 248 -13.04 -11.50 -4.63
CA CYS A 248 -12.24 -12.65 -4.19
C CYS A 248 -11.87 -12.63 -2.70
N GLY A 249 -12.02 -11.49 -2.01
CA GLY A 249 -11.68 -11.34 -0.60
C GLY A 249 -10.19 -11.06 -0.34
N ASP A 250 -9.81 -10.98 0.94
CA ASP A 250 -8.46 -10.59 1.34
C ASP A 250 -7.40 -11.64 0.96
N ASN A 251 -6.29 -11.18 0.37
CA ASN A 251 -5.15 -11.99 -0.09
C ASN A 251 -5.48 -12.96 -1.24
N ALA A 252 -6.39 -12.56 -2.13
CA ALA A 252 -6.80 -13.30 -3.31
C ALA A 252 -6.90 -12.38 -4.53
N ALA A 253 -6.46 -12.85 -5.69
CA ALA A 253 -6.55 -12.17 -6.97
C ALA A 253 -7.59 -12.86 -7.87
N CYS A 254 -8.34 -12.07 -8.65
CA CYS A 254 -9.29 -12.61 -9.61
C CYS A 254 -8.55 -12.96 -10.92
N LEU A 255 -8.59 -14.23 -11.32
CA LEU A 255 -8.02 -14.72 -12.58
C LEU A 255 -9.11 -15.28 -13.51
N TRP A 256 -8.91 -15.15 -14.82
CA TRP A 256 -9.74 -15.83 -15.82
C TRP A 256 -9.24 -17.26 -16.04
N SER A 257 -10.11 -18.24 -15.83
CA SER A 257 -9.84 -19.67 -15.91
C SER A 257 -10.24 -20.18 -17.29
N ASP A 258 -9.29 -20.21 -18.25
CA ASP A 258 -9.55 -20.67 -19.62
C ASP A 258 -10.06 -22.12 -19.69
N ASP A 259 -9.62 -22.99 -18.77
CA ASP A 259 -10.09 -24.38 -18.70
C ASP A 259 -11.57 -24.50 -18.27
N THR A 260 -12.07 -23.55 -17.45
CA THR A 260 -13.48 -23.57 -17.00
C THR A 260 -14.38 -22.57 -17.74
N GLN A 261 -13.79 -21.60 -18.45
CA GLN A 261 -14.44 -20.42 -19.06
C GLN A 261 -15.23 -19.60 -18.02
N ARG A 262 -14.56 -19.24 -16.91
CA ARG A 262 -15.13 -18.46 -15.79
C ARG A 262 -14.03 -17.63 -15.10
N LYS A 263 -14.44 -16.61 -14.34
CA LYS A 263 -13.61 -16.07 -13.25
C LYS A 263 -13.42 -17.09 -12.13
N GLU A 264 -12.20 -17.12 -11.58
CA GLU A 264 -11.74 -18.00 -10.53
C GLU A 264 -10.76 -17.22 -9.64
N CYS A 265 -10.86 -17.36 -8.32
CA CYS A 265 -9.99 -16.65 -7.39
C CYS A 265 -8.77 -17.52 -7.09
N ASP A 266 -7.57 -16.98 -7.24
CA ASP A 266 -6.32 -17.63 -6.82
C ASP A 266 -5.71 -16.87 -5.64
N CYS A 267 -4.96 -17.55 -4.79
CA CYS A 267 -4.43 -16.97 -3.55
C CYS A 267 -3.08 -16.28 -3.76
N ASP A 268 -2.86 -15.17 -3.06
CA ASP A 268 -1.60 -14.43 -3.12
C ASP A 268 -0.40 -15.30 -2.69
N PRO A 269 0.82 -15.03 -3.20
CA PRO A 269 2.01 -15.82 -2.86
C PRO A 269 2.27 -15.94 -1.35
N GLY A 270 2.14 -17.16 -0.83
CA GLY A 270 2.24 -17.46 0.61
C GLY A 270 0.90 -17.68 1.31
N TYR A 271 -0.20 -17.69 0.55
CA TYR A 271 -1.53 -18.11 0.98
C TYR A 271 -1.96 -19.38 0.20
N VAL A 272 -2.96 -20.08 0.73
CA VAL A 272 -3.59 -21.28 0.16
C VAL A 272 -5.10 -21.19 0.35
N MET A 273 -5.87 -21.77 -0.57
CA MET A 273 -7.34 -21.72 -0.49
C MET A 273 -7.87 -22.81 0.45
N ASP A 274 -8.50 -22.40 1.55
CA ASP A 274 -9.33 -23.25 2.40
C ASP A 274 -10.78 -22.76 2.40
N TYR A 275 -11.74 -23.66 2.14
CA TYR A 275 -13.17 -23.38 2.05
C TYR A 275 -13.59 -22.08 1.30
N LYS A 276 -12.82 -21.66 0.27
CA LYS A 276 -12.92 -20.41 -0.53
C LYS A 276 -12.39 -19.13 0.15
N ILE A 277 -11.52 -19.25 1.14
CA ILE A 277 -10.82 -18.14 1.79
C ILE A 277 -9.32 -18.41 1.65
N CYS A 278 -8.53 -17.38 1.34
CA CYS A 278 -7.08 -17.50 1.26
C CYS A 278 -6.46 -17.38 2.66
N ILE A 279 -6.06 -18.50 3.24
CA ILE A 279 -5.39 -18.57 4.55
C ILE A 279 -3.88 -18.68 4.38
N LYS A 280 -3.10 -18.18 5.35
CA LYS A 280 -1.63 -18.16 5.22
C LYS A 280 -1.08 -19.61 5.21
N GLN A 281 -0.25 -19.93 4.22
CA GLN A 281 0.26 -21.28 3.96
C GLN A 281 0.96 -21.88 5.18
N GLY A 282 0.47 -23.03 5.69
CA GLY A 282 0.92 -23.61 6.96
C GLY A 282 0.13 -23.21 8.21
N CYS A 283 -1.04 -22.55 8.05
CA CYS A 283 -2.08 -22.48 9.09
C CYS A 283 -3.25 -23.46 8.86
N GLU A 284 -3.12 -24.36 7.88
CA GLU A 284 -4.14 -25.35 7.48
C GLU A 284 -4.50 -26.35 8.59
N GLU A 285 -3.62 -26.54 9.57
CA GLU A 285 -3.77 -27.51 10.67
C GLU A 285 -4.20 -26.86 12.00
N CYS A 286 -4.52 -25.55 12.03
CA CYS A 286 -4.92 -24.87 13.26
C CYS A 286 -6.31 -25.33 13.77
N HIS A 287 -6.40 -25.66 15.06
CA HIS A 287 -7.69 -25.96 15.71
C HIS A 287 -8.62 -24.72 15.74
N GLU A 288 -9.94 -24.89 15.81
CA GLU A 288 -10.91 -23.77 15.79
C GLU A 288 -10.72 -22.78 16.96
N ASP A 289 -10.29 -23.30 18.12
CA ASP A 289 -9.89 -22.55 19.31
C ASP A 289 -8.49 -21.91 19.24
N ALA A 290 -7.80 -21.99 18.09
CA ALA A 290 -6.52 -21.34 17.84
C ALA A 290 -6.65 -20.20 16.81
N GLU A 291 -5.66 -19.31 16.80
CA GLU A 291 -5.52 -18.22 15.84
C GLU A 291 -4.22 -18.39 15.04
N CYS A 292 -4.32 -18.24 13.72
CA CYS A 292 -3.18 -18.21 12.80
C CYS A 292 -2.44 -16.88 12.96
N VAL A 293 -1.28 -16.89 13.62
CA VAL A 293 -0.45 -15.70 13.79
C VAL A 293 0.92 -15.89 13.12
N THR A 294 1.56 -14.81 12.69
CA THR A 294 2.94 -14.90 12.20
C THR A 294 3.89 -14.92 13.39
N ASN A 295 4.72 -15.96 13.50
CA ASN A 295 5.75 -16.07 14.52
C ASN A 295 6.79 -14.94 14.33
N PRO A 296 6.98 -14.03 15.31
CA PRO A 296 7.85 -12.87 15.15
C PRO A 296 9.36 -13.19 15.15
N ALA A 297 9.76 -14.42 15.47
CA ALA A 297 11.15 -14.88 15.46
C ALA A 297 11.54 -15.65 14.19
N THR A 298 10.58 -16.27 13.49
CA THR A 298 10.83 -17.06 12.26
C THR A 298 10.20 -16.47 11.00
N GLY A 299 9.20 -15.58 11.12
CA GLY A 299 8.40 -15.07 10.00
C GLY A 299 7.39 -16.08 9.43
N LEU A 300 7.42 -17.32 9.91
CA LEU A 300 6.51 -18.39 9.51
C LEU A 300 5.15 -18.26 10.24
N PRO A 301 4.05 -18.77 9.68
CA PRO A 301 2.82 -18.95 10.44
C PRO A 301 3.02 -19.92 11.61
N GLN A 302 2.19 -19.74 12.65
CA GLN A 302 2.02 -20.65 13.77
C GLN A 302 0.58 -20.55 14.28
N CYS A 303 0.03 -21.65 14.77
CA CYS A 303 -1.22 -21.65 15.52
C CYS A 303 -0.93 -21.26 16.98
N VAL A 304 -1.79 -20.44 17.59
CA VAL A 304 -1.71 -20.09 19.01
C VAL A 304 -3.12 -20.19 19.60
N CYS A 305 -3.33 -20.98 20.67
CA CYS A 305 -4.64 -21.07 21.32
C CYS A 305 -5.13 -19.67 21.75
N ARG A 306 -6.42 -19.40 21.56
CA ARG A 306 -7.06 -18.09 21.86
C ARG A 306 -6.97 -17.72 23.34
N SER A 307 -7.11 -16.43 23.66
CA SER A 307 -6.96 -15.87 25.01
C SER A 307 -7.71 -16.64 26.10
N GLY A 308 -6.95 -17.25 27.03
CA GLY A 308 -7.46 -18.08 28.13
C GLY A 308 -7.06 -19.57 28.05
N LEU A 309 -6.51 -19.98 26.90
CA LEU A 309 -6.18 -21.35 26.56
C LEU A 309 -4.66 -21.56 26.40
N VAL A 310 -4.15 -22.78 26.65
CA VAL A 310 -2.73 -23.15 26.50
C VAL A 310 -2.57 -24.51 25.83
N GLY A 311 -1.85 -24.53 24.72
CA GLY A 311 -1.51 -25.74 23.95
C GLY A 311 -0.57 -25.38 22.79
N ASP A 312 -0.37 -26.32 21.89
CA ASP A 312 0.26 -26.17 20.57
C ASP A 312 -0.70 -25.58 19.52
N GLY A 313 -2.01 -25.73 19.72
CA GLY A 313 -3.04 -25.13 18.85
C GLY A 313 -3.26 -25.88 17.52
N ILE A 314 -2.77 -27.12 17.45
CA ILE A 314 -2.82 -28.01 16.29
C ILE A 314 -3.39 -29.35 16.79
N GLU A 315 -4.64 -29.62 16.42
CA GLU A 315 -5.57 -30.66 16.97
C GLU A 315 -6.00 -30.54 18.46
#